data_AF-A0A955F0G0-F1
#
_entry.id   AF-A0A955F0G0-F1
#
_cell.length_a   1.000
_cell.length_b   1.000
_cell.length_c   1.000
_cell.angle_alpha   90.00
_cell.angle_beta   90.00
_cell.angle_gamma   90.00
#
_symmetry.space_group_name_H-M   'P 1'
#
loop_
_entity.id
_entity.type
_entity.pdbx_description
1 polymer ?
#
loop_
_entity_poly.entity_id
_entity_poly.type
_entity_poly.pdbx_seq_one_letter_code
_entity_poly.pdbx_strand_id
1 'polypeptide(L)'
;MSLTEEKALPSTVLEVSEDGLATLVLAGQGDRPFILDRAAVEELEERVEELGRRAEVRGLMIVGAGGRVFCAGADVDAISGLTNADEARAISQQGQ
;
A
#
# COMPACT_ATOMS: atom_id res chain seq x y z
N MET A 1 -20.66 23.12 -2.06
CA MET A 1 -20.16 22.76 -3.40
C MET A 1 -19.12 21.68 -3.21
N SER A 2 -19.53 20.43 -3.37
CA SER A 2 -18.70 19.23 -3.24
C SER A 2 -18.45 18.72 -4.65
N LEU A 3 -17.18 18.55 -5.04
CA LEU A 3 -16.73 17.90 -6.27
C LEU A 3 -15.20 17.80 -6.27
N THR A 4 -14.66 16.72 -5.68
CA THR A 4 -13.70 15.81 -6.34
C THR A 4 -13.58 14.53 -5.51
N GLU A 5 -14.48 13.56 -5.74
CA GLU A 5 -14.15 12.15 -5.48
C GLU A 5 -13.53 11.62 -6.77
N GLU A 6 -12.22 11.42 -6.77
CA GLU A 6 -11.54 10.57 -7.74
C GLU A 6 -10.50 9.73 -6.97
N LYS A 7 -10.96 8.75 -6.16
CA LYS A 7 -10.04 7.82 -5.47
C LYS A 7 -9.76 6.64 -6.39
N ALA A 8 -8.62 6.70 -7.07
CA ALA A 8 -8.02 5.61 -7.83
C ALA A 8 -6.55 5.99 -8.12
N LEU A 9 -5.51 5.21 -7.79
CA LEU A 9 -5.48 3.85 -7.27
C LEU A 9 -4.18 3.56 -6.49
N PRO A 10 -4.30 2.90 -5.35
CA PRO A 10 -3.45 1.78 -4.99
C PRO A 10 -4.17 0.49 -5.42
N SER A 11 -3.41 -0.59 -5.61
CA SER A 11 -3.96 -1.85 -6.08
C SER A 11 -3.34 -2.98 -5.28
N THR A 12 -3.92 -3.19 -4.12
CA THR A 12 -3.74 -4.43 -3.40
C THR A 12 -4.81 -5.44 -3.82
N VAL A 13 -4.41 -6.70 -3.96
CA VAL A 13 -5.35 -7.82 -4.11
C VAL A 13 -5.18 -8.69 -2.88
N LEU A 14 -6.29 -8.94 -2.17
CA LEU A 14 -6.29 -9.73 -0.95
C LEU A 14 -7.03 -11.05 -1.17
N GLU A 15 -6.34 -12.15 -0.89
CA GLU A 15 -6.91 -13.50 -0.83
C GLU A 15 -6.64 -14.11 0.55
N VAL A 16 -7.60 -14.87 1.08
CA VAL A 16 -7.43 -15.63 2.32
C VAL A 16 -7.76 -17.08 2.04
N SER A 17 -6.79 -17.97 2.26
CA SER A 17 -6.96 -19.42 2.06
C SER A 17 -7.70 -20.07 3.24
N GLU A 18 -8.20 -21.28 3.03
CA GLU A 18 -8.92 -22.06 4.06
C GLU A 18 -8.06 -22.40 5.29
N ASP A 19 -6.73 -22.49 5.12
CA ASP A 19 -5.78 -22.68 6.23
C ASP A 19 -5.39 -21.36 6.90
N GLY A 20 -6.07 -20.26 6.58
CA GLY A 20 -5.92 -18.98 7.27
C GLY A 20 -4.70 -18.16 6.85
N LEU A 21 -4.04 -18.50 5.74
CA LEU A 21 -2.98 -17.65 5.20
C LEU A 21 -3.59 -16.54 4.33
N ALA A 22 -3.44 -15.30 4.76
CA ALA A 22 -3.78 -14.13 3.94
C ALA A 22 -2.61 -13.80 2.99
N THR A 23 -2.89 -13.62 1.70
CA THR A 23 -1.95 -13.16 0.70
C THR A 23 -2.38 -11.79 0.18
N LEU A 24 -1.55 -10.77 0.42
CA LEU A 24 -1.74 -9.41 -0.07
C LEU A 24 -0.76 -9.13 -1.22
N VAL A 25 -1.29 -9.00 -2.43
CA VAL A 25 -0.51 -8.76 -3.65
C VAL A 25 -0.45 -7.26 -3.93
N LEU A 26 0.76 -6.69 -3.96
CA LEU A 26 1.04 -5.33 -4.40
C LEU A 26 1.06 -5.29 -5.94
N ALA A 27 -0.08 -4.97 -6.55
CA ALA A 27 -0.26 -5.09 -8.00
C ALA A 27 0.27 -3.89 -8.80
N GLY A 28 0.21 -2.69 -8.23
CA GLY A 28 0.49 -1.47 -8.99
C GLY A 28 -0.52 -1.26 -10.13
N GLN A 29 -0.28 -0.24 -10.95
CA GLN A 29 -1.25 0.18 -11.98
C GLN A 29 -0.83 -0.26 -13.37
N GLY A 30 -1.55 -1.25 -13.92
CA GLY A 30 -1.21 -1.86 -15.20
C GLY A 30 0.19 -2.49 -15.13
N ASP A 31 1.11 -2.01 -15.98
CA ASP A 31 2.50 -2.46 -16.00
C ASP A 31 3.42 -1.69 -15.02
N ARG A 32 2.90 -0.70 -14.29
CA ARG A 32 3.70 0.09 -13.34
C ARG A 32 3.84 -0.65 -12.01
N PRO A 33 5.05 -0.68 -11.42
CA PRO A 33 5.25 -1.28 -10.10
C PRO A 33 4.45 -0.54 -9.03
N PHE A 34 4.14 -1.23 -7.94
CA PHE A 34 3.52 -0.62 -6.77
C PHE A 34 4.49 0.38 -6.11
N ILE A 35 4.05 1.61 -5.85
CA ILE A 35 4.82 2.69 -5.22
C ILE A 35 4.22 2.96 -3.84
N LEU A 36 5.07 3.19 -2.84
CA LEU A 36 4.67 3.60 -1.48
C LEU A 36 4.48 5.11 -1.43
N ASP A 37 3.36 5.57 -1.99
CA ASP A 37 2.86 6.91 -1.76
C ASP A 37 1.90 6.93 -0.55
N ARG A 38 1.36 8.12 -0.24
CA ARG A 38 0.41 8.30 0.86
C ARG A 38 -0.83 7.42 0.73
N ALA A 39 -1.38 7.31 -0.48
CA ALA A 39 -2.61 6.54 -0.72
C ALA A 39 -2.36 5.04 -0.57
N ALA A 40 -1.19 4.57 -1.00
CA ALA A 40 -0.74 3.19 -0.82
C ALA A 40 -0.59 2.83 0.66
N VAL A 41 -0.02 3.72 1.49
CA VAL A 41 0.08 3.49 2.93
C VAL A 41 -1.31 3.43 3.58
N GLU A 42 -2.20 4.36 3.24
CA GLU A 42 -3.59 4.36 3.72
C GLU A 42 -4.34 3.07 3.32
N GLU A 43 -4.19 2.58 2.08
CA GLU A 43 -4.78 1.30 1.67
C GLU A 43 -4.16 0.09 2.39
N LEU A 44 -2.83 0.08 2.62
CA LEU A 44 -2.19 -1.00 3.38
C LEU A 44 -2.68 -1.04 4.82
N GLU A 45 -2.86 0.12 5.47
CA GLU A 45 -3.44 0.22 6.81
C GLU A 45 -4.87 -0.36 6.84
N GLU A 46 -5.74 0.07 5.91
CA GLU A 46 -7.11 -0.45 5.77
C GLU A 46 -7.12 -1.99 5.63
N ARG A 47 -6.20 -2.56 4.83
CA ARG A 47 -6.08 -4.02 4.61
C ARG A 47 -5.58 -4.77 5.83
N VAL A 48 -4.58 -4.23 6.53
CA VAL A 48 -4.06 -4.84 7.75
C VAL A 48 -5.11 -4.81 8.86
N GLU A 49 -5.84 -3.71 9.01
CA GLU A 49 -6.96 -3.60 9.96
C GLU A 49 -8.14 -4.54 9.61
N GLU A 50 -8.45 -4.69 8.32
CA GLU A 50 -9.43 -5.66 7.83
C GLU A 50 -9.03 -7.08 8.23
N LEU A 51 -7.78 -7.46 8.00
CA LEU A 51 -7.25 -8.78 8.36
C LEU A 51 -7.19 -9.01 9.86
N GLY A 52 -6.83 -8.00 10.65
CA GLY A 52 -6.80 -8.08 12.11
C GLY A 52 -8.16 -8.36 12.74
N ARG A 53 -9.27 -8.11 12.02
CA ARG A 53 -10.64 -8.41 12.46
C ARG A 53 -11.14 -9.80 12.07
N ARG A 54 -10.39 -10.55 11.26
CA ARG A 54 -10.77 -11.88 10.76
C ARG A 54 -10.15 -12.98 11.62
N ALA A 55 -10.98 -13.69 12.37
CA ALA A 55 -10.54 -14.71 13.32
C ALA A 55 -9.88 -15.93 12.65
N GLU A 56 -10.19 -16.17 11.37
CA GLU A 56 -9.63 -17.24 10.56
C GLU A 56 -8.20 -16.97 10.08
N VAL A 57 -7.75 -15.70 10.10
CA VAL A 57 -6.41 -15.33 9.61
C VAL A 57 -5.36 -15.69 10.65
N ARG A 58 -4.38 -16.50 10.23
CA ARG A 58 -3.28 -17.00 11.05
C ARG A 58 -1.91 -16.46 10.63
N GLY A 59 -1.83 -15.85 9.46
CA GLY A 59 -0.62 -15.22 8.94
C GLY A 59 -0.90 -14.34 7.74
N LEU A 60 0.01 -13.41 7.46
CA LEU A 60 -0.03 -12.51 6.30
C LEU A 60 1.25 -12.65 5.49
N MET A 61 1.11 -12.97 4.21
CA MET A 61 2.17 -12.92 3.21
C MET A 61 1.92 -11.73 2.28
N ILE A 62 2.91 -10.86 2.14
CA ILE A 62 2.85 -9.71 1.23
C ILE A 62 3.80 -9.99 0.06
N VAL A 63 3.32 -9.86 -1.17
CA VAL A 63 4.08 -10.16 -2.39
C VAL A 63 3.86 -9.09 -3.45
N GLY A 64 4.82 -8.89 -4.36
CA GLY A 64 4.62 -8.05 -5.54
C GLY A 64 4.00 -8.83 -6.69
N ALA A 65 3.15 -8.19 -7.49
CA ALA A 65 2.60 -8.82 -8.68
C ALA A 65 3.65 -9.07 -9.77
N GLY A 66 3.41 -10.09 -10.58
CA GLY A 66 4.21 -10.39 -11.77
C GLY A 66 5.63 -10.89 -11.51
N GLY A 67 6.03 -11.13 -10.24
CA GLY A 67 7.26 -11.82 -9.87
C GLY A 67 8.58 -11.11 -10.23
N ARG A 68 8.52 -9.83 -10.66
CA ARG A 68 9.71 -9.05 -11.06
C ARG A 68 10.18 -8.11 -9.97
N VAL A 69 9.24 -7.41 -9.34
CA VAL A 69 9.50 -6.36 -8.35
C VAL A 69 8.49 -6.51 -7.22
N PHE A 70 8.94 -6.45 -5.97
CA PHE A 70 8.07 -6.43 -4.81
C PHE A 70 7.30 -5.10 -4.71
N CYS A 71 8.05 -4.02 -4.63
CA CYS A 71 7.57 -2.63 -4.59
C CYS A 71 8.70 -1.73 -5.09
N ALA A 72 8.38 -0.61 -5.73
CA ALA A 72 9.35 0.39 -6.18
C ALA A 72 9.93 1.24 -5.02
N GLY A 73 9.42 1.07 -3.80
CA GLY A 73 9.76 1.90 -2.66
C GLY A 73 8.95 3.19 -2.63
N ALA A 74 9.45 4.20 -1.92
CA ALA A 74 8.81 5.50 -1.83
C ALA A 74 8.91 6.26 -3.17
N ASP A 75 7.93 7.12 -3.42
CA ASP A 75 7.92 7.98 -4.60
C ASP A 75 9.07 9.00 -4.54
N VAL A 76 10.11 8.77 -5.36
CA VAL A 76 11.31 9.61 -5.42
C VAL A 76 10.98 11.01 -5.92
N ASP A 77 10.03 11.16 -6.84
CA ASP A 77 9.63 12.46 -7.37
C ASP A 77 8.93 13.27 -6.28
N ALA A 78 8.04 12.63 -5.51
CA ALA A 78 7.40 13.25 -4.35
C ALA A 78 8.43 13.67 -3.28
N ILE A 79 9.42 12.81 -2.99
CA ILE A 79 10.48 13.12 -2.02
C ILE A 79 11.36 14.28 -2.51
N SER A 80 11.69 14.31 -3.80
CA SER A 80 12.57 15.34 -4.38
C SER A 80 11.97 16.75 -4.33
N GLY A 81 10.63 16.85 -4.28
CA GLY A 81 9.90 18.11 -4.16
C GLY A 81 9.87 18.71 -2.76
N LEU A 82 10.33 17.98 -1.73
CA LEU A 82 10.27 18.43 -0.34
C LEU A 82 11.31 19.50 -0.06
N THR A 83 10.85 20.66 0.41
CA THR A 83 11.72 21.80 0.78
C THR A 83 11.71 22.11 2.26
N ASN A 84 10.89 21.40 3.04
CA ASN A 84 10.70 21.60 4.48
C ASN A 84 11.05 20.32 5.26
N ALA A 85 11.87 20.45 6.30
CA ALA A 85 12.31 19.31 7.12
C ALA A 85 11.19 18.68 7.97
N ASP A 86 10.22 19.46 8.43
CA ASP A 86 9.08 18.96 9.21
C ASP A 86 8.10 18.18 8.32
N GLU A 87 7.90 18.65 7.08
CA GLU A 87 7.12 17.93 6.08
C GLU A 87 7.77 16.60 5.69
N ALA A 88 9.10 16.60 5.48
CA ALA A 88 9.85 15.38 5.22
C ALA A 88 9.79 14.38 6.39
N ARG A 89 9.83 14.86 7.64
CA ARG A 89 9.64 14.00 8.82
C ARG A 89 8.25 13.40 8.88
N ALA A 90 7.22 14.19 8.63
CA ALA A 90 5.84 13.71 8.66
C ALA A 90 5.61 12.59 7.63
N ILE A 91 6.12 12.75 6.41
CA ILE A 91 6.04 11.71 5.36
C ILE A 91 6.82 10.46 5.74
N SER A 92 8.04 10.63 6.28
CA SER A 92 8.86 9.48 6.70
C SER A 92 8.25 8.69 7.85
N GLN A 93 7.52 9.35 8.78
CA GLN A 93 6.90 8.69 9.94
C GLN A 93 5.64 7.92 9.57
N GLN A 94 4.98 8.27 8.47
CA GLN A 94 3.74 7.61 8.06
C GLN A 94 3.96 6.14 7.68
N GLY A 95 5.14 5.77 7.19
CA GLY A 95 5.48 4.40 6.78
C GLY A 95 6.28 3.57 7.79
N GLN A 96 6.42 4.02 9.05
CA GLN A 96 7.18 3.33 10.12
C GLN A 96 6.25 2.71 11.16
#